data_AF-A0A0L8VV51-F1
#
_entry.id   AF-A0A0L8VV51-F1
#
_cell.length_a   1.000
_cell.length_b   1.000
_cell.length_c   1.000
_cell.angle_alpha   90.00
_cell.angle_beta   90.00
_cell.angle_gamma   90.00
#
_symmetry.space_group_name_H-M   'P 1'
#
loop_
_entity.id
_entity.type
_entity.pdbx_description
1 polymer ?
#
loop_
_entity_poly.entity_id
_entity_poly.type
_entity_poly.pdbx_seq_one_letter_code
_entity_poly.pdbx_strand_id
1 'polypeptide(L)'
;MGKSSKDKRDLYYRKAKEQGYRARSAFKLLQLNDQFHFLDDPNLKRVVDLCAAPGSWSQVLSRKLFDESPSSDKEDRKIVSVDLQPMSPIPHVTTLQADITHPKTLARILKLFGNEKADFVCSDGAPDVTGLHDLDEYVQQQLIMSALQLTACILKKGGTFVAKIFRGRDIDMLYSQLGYLFDKIVCAKPRSSRGTSLEAFIVCLGYNPPSNWTPKLDVNTSVDEFFQGCFLNKLCISDKLSHWNEEERNIAEFMACGSLQSFDSDATYHDLPSSVAGTSSSLDPVQSPTNPPYKKALELKRSGKLTRSV
;
A
#
# COMPACT_ATOMS: atom_id res chain seq x y z
N MET A 1 -1.69 9.38 -27.04
CA MET A 1 -1.98 8.00 -26.61
C MET A 1 -2.20 7.17 -27.86
N GLY A 2 -1.17 6.48 -28.35
CA GLY A 2 -1.30 5.61 -29.52
C GLY A 2 -1.97 4.28 -29.16
N LYS A 3 -2.53 3.59 -30.16
CA LYS A 3 -3.13 2.25 -30.04
C LYS A 3 -2.17 1.17 -29.47
N SER A 4 -0.90 1.50 -29.21
CA SER A 4 0.17 0.62 -28.72
C SER A 4 1.04 1.28 -27.62
N SER A 5 0.45 1.79 -26.52
CA SER A 5 1.26 2.18 -25.35
C SER A 5 1.75 0.95 -24.59
N LYS A 6 2.90 1.05 -23.89
CA LYS A 6 3.47 -0.01 -23.03
C LYS A 6 2.42 -0.61 -22.08
N ASP A 7 1.51 0.22 -21.56
CA ASP A 7 0.43 -0.20 -20.65
C ASP A 7 -0.67 -1.03 -21.34
N LYS A 8 -0.87 -0.93 -22.66
CA LYS A 8 -1.78 -1.84 -23.37
C LYS A 8 -1.19 -3.24 -23.56
N ARG A 9 0.13 -3.42 -23.42
CA ARG A 9 0.82 -4.72 -23.50
C ARG A 9 1.00 -5.38 -22.14
N ASP A 10 0.75 -4.63 -21.08
CA ASP A 10 0.79 -5.09 -19.70
C ASP A 10 -0.38 -6.05 -19.40
N LEU A 11 -0.04 -7.32 -19.18
CA LEU A 11 -1.02 -8.35 -18.91
C LEU A 11 -1.77 -8.17 -17.60
N TYR A 12 -1.13 -7.67 -16.55
CA TYR A 12 -1.83 -7.41 -15.30
C TYR A 12 -2.82 -6.25 -15.45
N TYR A 13 -2.53 -5.28 -16.32
CA TYR A 13 -3.49 -4.24 -16.67
C TYR A 13 -4.70 -4.79 -17.44
N ARG A 14 -4.48 -5.70 -18.41
CA ARG A 14 -5.59 -6.38 -19.11
C ARG A 14 -6.41 -7.26 -18.18
N LYS A 15 -5.75 -8.12 -17.40
CA LYS A 15 -6.38 -8.98 -16.40
C LYS A 15 -7.19 -8.19 -15.38
N ALA A 16 -6.70 -7.02 -14.96
CA ALA A 16 -7.43 -6.18 -14.01
C ALA A 16 -8.79 -5.77 -14.60
N LYS A 17 -8.81 -5.36 -15.87
CA LYS A 17 -10.04 -4.99 -16.55
C LYS A 17 -10.98 -6.17 -16.76
N GLU A 18 -10.45 -7.29 -17.23
CA GLU A 18 -11.19 -8.55 -17.40
C GLU A 18 -11.84 -9.02 -16.09
N GLN A 19 -11.16 -8.82 -14.95
CA GLN A 19 -11.64 -9.20 -13.62
C GLN A 19 -12.37 -8.07 -12.87
N GLY A 20 -12.64 -6.94 -13.52
CA GLY A 20 -13.40 -5.84 -12.91
C GLY A 20 -12.66 -5.04 -11.83
N TYR A 21 -11.33 -5.09 -11.78
CA TYR A 21 -10.50 -4.25 -10.92
C TYR A 21 -10.20 -2.89 -11.56
N ARG A 22 -10.15 -1.83 -10.74
CA ARG A 22 -9.85 -0.46 -11.15
C ARG A 22 -8.42 -0.26 -11.64
N ALA A 23 -7.48 -1.00 -11.08
CA ALA A 23 -6.06 -0.91 -11.44
C ALA A 23 -5.34 -2.25 -11.27
N ARG A 24 -4.21 -2.40 -11.98
CA ARG A 24 -3.35 -3.60 -11.89
C ARG A 24 -2.74 -3.82 -10.51
N SER A 25 -2.68 -2.79 -9.67
CA SER A 25 -2.16 -2.88 -8.30
C SER A 25 -2.99 -3.81 -7.41
N ALA A 26 -4.24 -4.14 -7.77
CA ALA A 26 -5.01 -5.18 -7.10
C ALA A 26 -4.26 -6.53 -7.03
N PHE A 27 -3.54 -6.90 -8.10
CA PHE A 27 -2.76 -8.15 -8.11
C PHE A 27 -1.59 -8.15 -7.15
N LYS A 28 -1.10 -6.98 -6.73
CA LYS A 28 -0.01 -6.88 -5.75
C LYS A 28 -0.53 -7.35 -4.39
N LEU A 29 -1.67 -6.81 -3.94
CA LEU A 29 -2.29 -7.24 -2.68
C LEU A 29 -2.72 -8.70 -2.71
N LEU A 30 -3.29 -9.17 -3.82
CA LEU A 30 -3.66 -10.58 -3.98
C LEU A 30 -2.45 -11.52 -3.88
N GLN A 31 -1.34 -11.19 -4.54
CA GLN A 31 -0.11 -11.98 -4.48
C GLN A 31 0.58 -11.92 -3.11
N LEU A 32 0.49 -10.78 -2.41
CA LEU A 32 0.95 -10.69 -1.02
C LEU A 32 0.08 -11.59 -0.14
N ASN A 33 -1.24 -11.50 -0.25
CA ASN A 33 -2.15 -12.33 0.55
C ASN A 33 -1.96 -13.83 0.28
N ASP A 34 -1.74 -14.25 -0.96
CA ASP A 34 -1.45 -15.64 -1.31
C ASP A 34 -0.23 -16.22 -0.58
N GLN A 35 0.75 -15.36 -0.22
CA GLN A 35 1.96 -15.79 0.49
C GLN A 35 1.84 -15.67 2.00
N PHE A 36 1.12 -14.66 2.50
CA PHE A 36 1.10 -14.31 3.92
C PHE A 36 -0.24 -14.59 4.61
N HIS A 37 -1.31 -14.87 3.87
CA HIS A 37 -2.65 -15.22 4.34
C HIS A 37 -3.28 -14.23 5.34
N PHE A 38 -2.87 -12.96 5.35
CA PHE A 38 -3.35 -11.97 6.32
C PHE A 38 -4.81 -11.54 6.13
N LEU A 39 -5.42 -11.82 4.97
CA LEU A 39 -6.85 -11.60 4.71
C LEU A 39 -7.70 -12.86 4.93
N ASP A 40 -7.07 -14.01 5.17
CA ASP A 40 -7.75 -15.29 5.27
C ASP A 40 -8.15 -15.62 6.72
N ASP A 41 -7.79 -14.76 7.70
CA ASP A 41 -8.20 -14.89 9.10
C ASP A 41 -9.73 -14.69 9.23
N PRO A 42 -10.50 -15.69 9.70
CA PRO A 42 -11.94 -15.55 9.87
C PRO A 42 -12.34 -14.45 10.87
N ASN A 43 -11.44 -14.08 11.78
CA ASN A 43 -11.64 -13.02 12.79
C ASN A 43 -11.33 -11.62 12.27
N LEU A 44 -10.91 -11.48 11.01
CA LEU A 44 -10.66 -10.18 10.40
C LEU A 44 -11.97 -9.41 10.22
N LYS A 45 -12.09 -8.27 10.90
CA LYS A 45 -13.32 -7.47 10.96
C LYS A 45 -13.11 -6.03 10.50
N ARG A 46 -12.07 -5.36 10.97
CA ARG A 46 -11.83 -3.93 10.80
C ARG A 46 -10.56 -3.73 9.98
N VAL A 47 -10.71 -3.20 8.77
CA VAL A 47 -9.62 -2.99 7.84
C VAL A 47 -9.53 -1.54 7.40
N VAL A 48 -8.31 -1.01 7.32
CA VAL A 48 -8.04 0.34 6.81
C VAL A 48 -7.14 0.29 5.57
N ASP A 49 -7.55 0.99 4.51
CA ASP A 49 -6.76 1.18 3.29
C ASP A 49 -6.35 2.65 3.18
N LEU A 50 -5.08 2.96 3.41
CA LEU A 50 -4.51 4.31 3.37
C LEU A 50 -3.95 4.61 1.98
N CYS A 51 -4.03 5.87 1.56
CA CYS A 51 -3.61 6.31 0.22
C CYS A 51 -4.26 5.44 -0.88
N ALA A 52 -5.56 5.19 -0.70
CA ALA A 52 -6.28 4.13 -1.39
C ALA A 52 -6.60 4.43 -2.86
N ALA A 53 -6.56 5.68 -3.33
CA ALA A 53 -7.02 6.04 -4.67
C ALA A 53 -6.23 5.29 -5.77
N PRO A 54 -6.90 4.69 -6.77
CA PRO A 54 -8.33 4.79 -7.12
C PRO A 54 -9.26 3.77 -6.43
N GLY A 55 -8.76 2.99 -5.47
CA GLY A 55 -9.51 2.02 -4.65
C GLY A 55 -9.32 0.57 -5.08
N SER A 56 -8.20 0.25 -5.75
CA SER A 56 -7.96 -1.12 -6.24
C SER A 56 -7.70 -2.13 -5.12
N TRP A 57 -7.02 -1.72 -4.04
CA TRP A 57 -6.81 -2.55 -2.84
C TRP A 57 -8.10 -2.65 -2.05
N SER A 58 -8.82 -1.53 -1.87
CA SER A 58 -10.18 -1.51 -1.32
C SER A 58 -11.15 -2.49 -2.02
N GLN A 59 -11.07 -2.66 -3.34
CA GLN A 59 -11.87 -3.67 -4.06
C GLN A 59 -11.47 -5.11 -3.69
N VAL A 60 -10.17 -5.38 -3.57
CA VAL A 60 -9.68 -6.70 -3.13
C VAL A 60 -10.15 -7.00 -1.71
N LEU A 61 -10.03 -6.03 -0.81
CA LEU A 61 -10.50 -6.14 0.57
C LEU A 61 -12.00 -6.42 0.63
N SER A 62 -12.81 -5.67 -0.12
CA SER A 62 -14.26 -5.87 -0.18
C SER A 62 -14.61 -7.29 -0.63
N ARG A 63 -14.02 -7.78 -1.73
CA ARG A 63 -14.27 -9.15 -2.22
C ARG A 63 -13.83 -10.21 -1.22
N LYS A 64 -12.65 -10.07 -0.62
CA LYS A 64 -12.11 -11.04 0.36
C LYS A 64 -12.95 -11.11 1.63
N LEU A 65 -13.32 -9.96 2.20
CA LEU A 65 -14.05 -9.91 3.46
C LEU A 65 -15.55 -10.19 3.30
N PHE A 66 -16.16 -9.92 2.14
CA PHE A 66 -17.62 -10.02 1.99
C PHE A 66 -18.07 -11.08 0.99
N ASP A 67 -17.40 -11.24 -0.15
CA ASP A 67 -17.86 -12.18 -1.18
C ASP A 67 -17.33 -13.60 -0.94
N GLU A 68 -16.04 -13.72 -0.64
CA GLU A 68 -15.35 -15.01 -0.48
C GLU A 68 -15.49 -15.61 0.92
N SER A 69 -15.93 -14.82 1.90
CA SER A 69 -16.02 -15.28 3.28
C SER A 69 -17.36 -16.02 3.55
N PRO A 70 -17.32 -17.24 4.13
CA PRO A 70 -18.48 -18.11 4.30
C PRO A 70 -19.44 -17.73 5.45
N SER A 71 -19.20 -16.65 6.21
CA SER A 71 -19.83 -16.43 7.53
C SER A 71 -21.08 -15.53 7.53
N SER A 72 -21.90 -15.74 8.58
CA SER A 72 -23.06 -14.92 9.00
C SER A 72 -22.68 -13.57 9.61
N ASP A 73 -21.41 -13.38 9.98
CA ASP A 73 -20.94 -12.21 10.74
C ASP A 73 -20.45 -11.06 9.84
N LYS A 74 -20.94 -11.00 8.59
CA LYS A 74 -20.58 -9.95 7.62
C LYS A 74 -21.01 -8.56 8.09
N GLU A 75 -22.04 -8.47 8.94
CA GLU A 75 -22.57 -7.19 9.43
C GLU A 75 -21.60 -6.43 10.36
N ASP A 76 -20.73 -7.13 11.10
CA ASP A 76 -19.74 -6.50 11.98
C ASP A 76 -18.44 -6.12 11.23
N ARG A 77 -18.30 -6.52 9.96
CA ARG A 77 -17.11 -6.20 9.16
C ARG A 77 -17.18 -4.77 8.65
N LYS A 78 -16.06 -4.07 8.72
CA LYS A 78 -15.91 -2.66 8.34
C LYS A 78 -14.61 -2.43 7.59
N ILE A 79 -14.72 -1.84 6.40
CA ILE A 79 -13.58 -1.35 5.63
C ILE A 79 -13.66 0.16 5.56
N VAL A 80 -12.57 0.84 5.93
CA VAL A 80 -12.43 2.30 5.81
C VAL A 80 -11.25 2.62 4.91
N SER A 81 -11.51 3.29 3.79
CA SER A 81 -10.45 3.72 2.87
C SER A 81 -10.24 5.22 2.98
N VAL A 82 -8.99 5.66 3.02
CA VAL A 82 -8.61 7.05 3.20
C VAL A 82 -7.71 7.51 2.07
N ASP A 83 -8.07 8.62 1.44
CA ASP A 83 -7.23 9.25 0.42
C ASP A 83 -7.49 10.77 0.35
N LEU A 84 -6.53 11.53 -0.17
CA LEU A 84 -6.73 12.96 -0.48
C LEU A 84 -7.62 13.15 -1.72
N GLN A 85 -7.54 12.21 -2.67
CA GLN A 85 -8.31 12.19 -3.89
C GLN A 85 -9.68 11.53 -3.68
N PRO A 86 -10.75 12.04 -4.30
CA PRO A 86 -12.06 11.42 -4.23
C PRO A 86 -12.07 10.10 -5.02
N MET A 87 -12.60 9.04 -4.43
CA MET A 87 -12.81 7.75 -5.10
C MET A 87 -14.29 7.52 -5.38
N SER A 88 -14.60 6.84 -6.49
CA SER A 88 -15.96 6.36 -6.70
C SER A 88 -16.32 5.29 -5.66
N PRO A 89 -17.59 5.21 -5.20
CA PRO A 89 -18.01 4.26 -4.18
C PRO A 89 -17.63 2.82 -4.53
N ILE A 90 -17.27 2.03 -3.52
CA ILE A 90 -17.01 0.59 -3.61
C ILE A 90 -17.97 -0.09 -2.63
N PRO A 91 -18.68 -1.16 -3.02
CA PRO A 91 -19.54 -1.90 -2.11
C PRO A 91 -18.81 -2.30 -0.82
N HIS A 92 -19.49 -2.17 0.32
CA HIS A 92 -18.97 -2.50 1.66
C HIS A 92 -17.77 -1.67 2.15
N VAL A 93 -17.38 -0.61 1.42
CA VAL A 93 -16.26 0.25 1.78
C VAL A 93 -16.73 1.66 2.10
N THR A 94 -16.40 2.15 3.29
CA THR A 94 -16.58 3.56 3.64
C THR A 94 -15.37 4.36 3.18
N THR A 95 -15.54 5.24 2.21
CA THR A 95 -14.47 6.12 1.72
C THR A 95 -14.45 7.45 2.47
N LEU A 96 -13.27 7.82 3.00
CA LEU A 96 -12.99 9.11 3.61
C LEU A 96 -12.02 9.88 2.74
N GLN A 97 -12.48 11.02 2.20
CA GLN A 97 -11.56 12.02 1.68
C GLN A 97 -10.93 12.76 2.87
N ALA A 98 -9.66 12.49 3.15
CA ALA A 98 -8.95 13.02 4.31
C ALA A 98 -7.42 12.92 4.17
N ASP A 99 -6.73 13.73 4.95
CA ASP A 99 -5.27 13.69 5.09
C ASP A 99 -4.88 12.73 6.22
N ILE A 100 -4.02 11.74 5.95
CA ILE A 100 -3.58 10.75 6.93
C ILE A 100 -2.70 11.36 8.05
N THR A 101 -2.11 12.53 7.82
CA THR A 101 -1.28 13.24 8.80
C THR A 101 -2.13 13.96 9.85
N HIS A 102 -3.40 14.24 9.55
CA HIS A 102 -4.24 15.04 10.43
C HIS A 102 -4.95 14.17 11.49
N PRO A 103 -4.86 14.50 12.80
CA PRO A 103 -5.54 13.78 13.90
C PRO A 103 -7.06 13.61 13.76
N LYS A 104 -7.74 14.49 13.00
CA LYS A 104 -9.17 14.36 12.72
C LYS A 104 -9.48 13.10 11.92
N THR A 105 -8.56 12.64 11.07
CA THR A 105 -8.70 11.42 10.28
C THR A 105 -8.74 10.19 11.18
N LEU A 106 -7.82 10.11 12.15
CA LEU A 106 -7.83 9.08 13.20
C LEU A 106 -9.19 9.01 13.93
N ALA A 107 -9.68 10.17 14.40
CA ALA A 107 -10.97 10.23 15.12
C ALA A 107 -12.16 9.77 14.24
N ARG A 108 -12.15 10.11 12.95
CA ARG A 108 -13.20 9.67 12.00
C ARG A 108 -13.17 8.16 11.77
N ILE A 109 -11.97 7.57 11.61
CA ILE A 109 -11.80 6.12 11.44
C ILE A 109 -12.31 5.39 12.69
N LEU A 110 -11.85 5.79 13.88
CA LEU A 110 -12.27 5.18 15.15
C LEU A 110 -13.78 5.27 15.35
N LYS A 111 -14.40 6.42 15.04
CA LYS A 111 -15.85 6.57 15.10
C LYS A 111 -16.58 5.55 14.21
N LEU A 112 -16.11 5.33 12.98
CA LEU A 112 -16.70 4.34 12.08
C LEU A 112 -16.54 2.91 12.63
N PHE A 113 -15.42 2.62 13.28
CA PHE A 113 -15.16 1.35 13.94
C PHE A 113 -15.83 1.17 15.31
N GLY A 114 -16.58 2.15 15.81
CA GLY A 114 -17.19 2.07 17.15
C GLY A 114 -16.16 2.16 18.28
N ASN A 115 -15.07 2.89 18.06
CA ASN A 115 -13.89 3.02 18.93
C ASN A 115 -13.04 1.76 19.11
N GLU A 116 -13.29 0.73 18.29
CA GLU A 116 -12.43 -0.44 18.23
C GLU A 116 -11.25 -0.24 17.28
N LYS A 117 -10.19 -1.01 17.52
CA LYS A 117 -8.95 -0.99 16.76
C LYS A 117 -9.08 -1.80 15.46
N ALA A 118 -8.25 -1.46 14.48
CA ALA A 118 -8.12 -2.17 13.21
C ALA A 118 -7.37 -3.50 13.41
N ASP A 119 -7.75 -4.52 12.64
CA ASP A 119 -7.05 -5.79 12.55
C ASP A 119 -5.93 -5.75 11.50
N PHE A 120 -6.19 -5.04 10.40
CA PHE A 120 -5.30 -4.90 9.26
C PHE A 120 -5.30 -3.47 8.74
N VAL A 121 -4.10 -2.94 8.45
CA VAL A 121 -3.92 -1.64 7.81
C VAL A 121 -3.01 -1.83 6.59
N CYS A 122 -3.41 -1.28 5.45
CA CYS A 122 -2.60 -1.31 4.24
C CYS A 122 -2.38 0.09 3.64
N SER A 123 -1.30 0.26 2.88
CA SER A 123 -1.01 1.51 2.16
C SER A 123 -0.29 1.24 0.83
N ASP A 124 -0.94 1.53 -0.30
CA ASP A 124 -0.30 1.49 -1.63
C ASP A 124 0.19 2.89 -2.07
N GLY A 125 0.34 3.82 -1.13
CA GLY A 125 0.71 5.21 -1.38
C GLY A 125 2.06 5.37 -2.07
N ALA A 126 2.14 6.27 -3.04
CA ALA A 126 3.37 6.68 -3.68
C ALA A 126 3.32 8.18 -4.00
N PRO A 127 4.44 8.91 -3.90
CA PRO A 127 4.50 10.28 -4.38
C PRO A 127 4.43 10.33 -5.91
N ASP A 128 4.20 11.54 -6.44
CA ASP A 128 4.42 11.80 -7.86
C ASP A 128 5.91 11.62 -8.16
N VAL A 129 6.23 10.58 -8.93
CA VAL A 129 7.61 10.19 -9.27
C VAL A 129 8.24 11.28 -10.13
N THR A 130 9.29 11.91 -9.60
CA THR A 130 10.03 12.99 -10.28
C THR A 130 11.10 12.44 -11.23
N GLY A 131 11.53 11.20 -11.02
CA GLY A 131 12.65 10.58 -11.72
C GLY A 131 14.00 10.82 -11.04
N LEU A 132 14.02 11.62 -9.96
CA LEU A 132 15.15 11.75 -9.06
C LEU A 132 14.97 10.74 -7.93
N HIS A 133 15.57 9.55 -8.10
CA HIS A 133 15.32 8.41 -7.22
C HIS A 133 15.54 8.70 -5.73
N ASP A 134 16.60 9.43 -5.37
CA ASP A 134 16.89 9.78 -3.98
C ASP A 134 15.78 10.66 -3.36
N LEU A 135 15.22 11.60 -4.13
CA LEU A 135 14.12 12.45 -3.68
C LEU A 135 12.81 11.67 -3.61
N ASP A 136 12.53 10.83 -4.62
CA ASP A 136 11.33 10.00 -4.67
C ASP A 136 11.30 9.00 -3.49
N GLU A 137 12.45 8.41 -3.14
CA GLU A 137 12.65 7.56 -1.97
C GLU A 137 12.39 8.33 -0.68
N TYR A 138 13.01 9.50 -0.50
CA TYR A 138 12.83 10.32 0.69
C TYR A 138 11.37 10.72 0.93
N VAL A 139 10.69 11.22 -0.11
CA VAL A 139 9.29 11.66 0.01
C VAL A 139 8.37 10.46 0.31
N GLN A 140 8.64 9.31 -0.31
CA GLN A 140 7.87 8.11 -0.01
C GLN A 140 8.12 7.61 1.42
N GLN A 141 9.35 7.68 1.92
CA GLN A 141 9.64 7.35 3.32
C GLN A 141 8.84 8.24 4.28
N GLN A 142 8.74 9.55 4.03
CA GLN A 142 7.90 10.45 4.83
C GLN A 142 6.41 10.03 4.81
N LEU A 143 5.91 9.61 3.64
CA LEU A 143 4.55 9.10 3.51
C LEU A 143 4.33 7.80 4.30
N ILE A 144 5.30 6.88 4.26
CA ILE A 144 5.26 5.63 5.03
C ILE A 144 5.29 5.92 6.53
N MET A 145 6.13 6.85 6.98
CA MET A 145 6.20 7.23 8.39
C MET A 145 4.87 7.84 8.88
N SER A 146 4.25 8.70 8.07
CA SER A 146 2.93 9.26 8.36
C SER A 146 1.85 8.17 8.45
N ALA A 147 1.88 7.20 7.51
CA ALA A 147 0.99 6.05 7.55
C ALA A 147 1.23 5.18 8.79
N LEU A 148 2.49 4.99 9.20
CA LEU A 148 2.87 4.22 10.38
C LEU A 148 2.43 4.92 11.68
N GLN A 149 2.54 6.25 11.78
CA GLN A 149 2.05 7.00 12.95
C GLN A 149 0.55 6.82 13.16
N LEU A 150 -0.24 6.95 12.08
CA LEU A 150 -1.67 6.70 12.13
C LEU A 150 -1.94 5.23 12.47
N THR A 151 -1.23 4.29 11.83
CA THR A 151 -1.32 2.84 12.06
C THR A 151 -1.07 2.50 13.53
N ALA A 152 -0.02 3.02 14.15
CA ALA A 152 0.29 2.80 15.56
C ALA A 152 -0.87 3.25 16.48
N CYS A 153 -1.60 4.29 16.09
CA CYS A 153 -2.75 4.76 16.83
C CYS A 153 -4.02 3.91 16.64
N ILE A 154 -4.15 3.13 15.55
CA ILE A 154 -5.39 2.38 15.23
C ILE A 154 -5.25 0.87 15.23
N LEU A 155 -4.06 0.32 15.05
CA LEU A 155 -3.86 -1.12 14.88
C LEU A 155 -3.93 -1.80 16.25
N LYS A 156 -4.62 -2.94 16.32
CA LYS A 156 -4.68 -3.77 17.53
C LYS A 156 -3.38 -4.54 17.72
N LYS A 157 -3.08 -4.93 18.96
CA LYS A 157 -1.98 -5.85 19.24
C LYS A 157 -2.18 -7.16 18.47
N GLY A 158 -1.12 -7.67 17.83
CA GLY A 158 -1.16 -8.81 16.91
C GLY A 158 -1.62 -8.48 15.48
N GLY A 159 -2.03 -7.24 15.21
CA GLY A 159 -2.48 -6.82 13.88
C GLY A 159 -1.37 -6.78 12.83
N THR A 160 -1.77 -6.65 11.57
CA THR A 160 -0.85 -6.63 10.41
C THR A 160 -0.86 -5.27 9.72
N PHE A 161 0.32 -4.82 9.30
CA PHE A 161 0.51 -3.63 8.47
C PHE A 161 1.24 -3.98 7.18
N VAL A 162 0.71 -3.54 6.04
CA VAL A 162 1.35 -3.73 4.72
C VAL A 162 1.49 -2.39 4.01
N ALA A 163 2.68 -2.03 3.58
CA ALA A 163 2.88 -0.77 2.86
C ALA A 163 3.82 -0.90 1.67
N LYS A 164 3.56 -0.10 0.63
CA LYS A 164 4.49 0.10 -0.48
C LYS A 164 5.73 0.83 0.01
N ILE A 165 6.89 0.38 -0.47
CA ILE A 165 8.18 1.02 -0.28
C ILE A 165 8.94 1.11 -1.60
N PHE A 166 9.87 2.07 -1.69
CA PHE A 166 10.90 2.18 -2.70
C PHE A 166 12.16 1.72 -1.99
N ARG A 167 12.61 0.53 -2.39
CA ARG A 167 13.78 -0.08 -1.80
C ARG A 167 15.02 0.56 -2.40
N GLY A 168 15.48 1.63 -1.79
CA GLY A 168 16.76 2.25 -2.10
C GLY A 168 17.83 1.90 -1.06
N ARG A 169 18.76 2.83 -0.84
CA ARG A 169 20.01 2.56 -0.11
C ARG A 169 19.78 2.42 1.39
N ASP A 170 18.90 3.24 1.96
CA ASP A 170 18.78 3.43 3.41
C ASP A 170 17.59 2.68 4.03
N ILE A 171 17.10 1.65 3.33
CA ILE A 171 15.90 0.89 3.73
C ILE A 171 16.07 0.12 5.05
N ASP A 172 17.30 -0.21 5.43
CA ASP A 172 17.61 -0.94 6.67
C ASP A 172 17.20 -0.15 7.92
N MET A 173 17.24 1.18 7.86
CA MET A 173 16.77 2.04 8.94
C MET A 173 15.26 1.85 9.15
N LEU A 174 14.48 1.84 8.06
CA LEU A 174 13.04 1.63 8.13
C LEU A 174 12.70 0.25 8.71
N TYR A 175 13.42 -0.81 8.31
CA TYR A 175 13.21 -2.15 8.87
C TYR A 175 13.51 -2.21 10.37
N SER A 176 14.63 -1.61 10.78
CA SER A 176 15.00 -1.52 12.19
C SER A 176 13.92 -0.79 12.99
N GLN A 177 13.38 0.30 12.44
CA GLN A 177 12.32 1.06 13.07
C GLN A 177 11.02 0.25 13.23
N LEU A 178 10.59 -0.44 12.18
CA LEU A 178 9.42 -1.30 12.25
C LEU A 178 9.63 -2.46 13.26
N GLY A 179 10.87 -2.90 13.47
CA GLY A 179 11.20 -4.05 14.33
C GLY A 179 10.90 -3.83 15.81
N TYR A 180 10.81 -2.57 16.24
CA TYR A 180 10.38 -2.21 17.60
C TYR A 180 8.85 -2.25 17.78
N LEU A 181 8.10 -2.35 16.68
CA LEU A 181 6.64 -2.27 16.68
C LEU A 181 5.98 -3.57 16.22
N PHE A 182 6.70 -4.47 15.56
CA PHE A 182 6.17 -5.69 14.97
C PHE A 182 7.08 -6.88 15.23
N ASP A 183 6.49 -8.05 15.46
CA ASP A 183 7.23 -9.28 15.74
C ASP A 183 7.99 -9.81 14.51
N LYS A 184 7.45 -9.62 13.29
CA LYS A 184 8.10 -10.03 12.03
C LYS A 184 7.95 -8.99 10.93
N ILE A 185 9.02 -8.76 10.18
CA ILE A 185 9.04 -7.87 9.02
C ILE A 185 9.61 -8.61 7.82
N VAL A 186 8.90 -8.53 6.70
CA VAL A 186 9.32 -9.13 5.43
C VAL A 186 9.25 -8.08 4.34
N CYS A 187 10.33 -7.94 3.58
CA CYS A 187 10.34 -7.20 2.33
C CYS A 187 9.85 -8.10 1.21
N ALA A 188 8.70 -7.80 0.63
CA ALA A 188 8.07 -8.59 -0.40
C ALA A 188 8.09 -7.89 -1.76
N LYS A 189 8.34 -8.63 -2.85
CA LYS A 189 8.21 -8.14 -4.22
C LYS A 189 7.27 -9.05 -5.02
N PRO A 190 6.01 -8.64 -5.21
CA PRO A 190 5.06 -9.36 -6.05
C PRO A 190 5.47 -9.37 -7.52
N ARG A 191 5.25 -10.48 -8.24
CA ARG A 191 5.49 -10.57 -9.69
C ARG A 191 4.63 -9.63 -10.53
N SER A 192 3.55 -9.11 -9.97
CA SER A 192 2.73 -8.05 -10.57
C SER A 192 3.33 -6.65 -10.42
N SER A 193 4.38 -6.48 -9.62
CA SER A 193 5.24 -5.29 -9.59
C SER A 193 6.37 -5.44 -10.61
N ARG A 194 6.74 -4.34 -11.27
CA ARG A 194 7.81 -4.33 -12.28
C ARG A 194 9.15 -4.65 -11.63
N GLY A 195 9.91 -5.57 -12.22
CA GLY A 195 11.26 -5.91 -11.83
C GLY A 195 12.20 -4.71 -11.94
N THR A 196 12.00 -3.87 -12.97
CA THR A 196 12.78 -2.64 -13.16
C THR A 196 12.39 -1.49 -12.23
N SER A 197 11.38 -1.66 -11.37
CA SER A 197 10.95 -0.64 -10.41
C SER A 197 11.59 -0.87 -9.05
N LEU A 198 11.92 0.24 -8.37
CA LEU A 198 12.31 0.25 -6.95
C LEU A 198 11.17 -0.17 -6.01
N GLU A 199 9.94 -0.31 -6.53
CA GLU A 199 8.78 -0.75 -5.77
C GLU A 199 8.98 -2.14 -5.17
N ALA A 200 8.81 -2.19 -3.85
CA ALA A 200 8.64 -3.39 -3.04
C ALA A 200 7.57 -3.10 -1.98
N PHE A 201 7.29 -4.07 -1.11
CA PHE A 201 6.31 -3.96 -0.05
C PHE A 201 6.92 -4.40 1.26
N ILE A 202 6.62 -3.72 2.35
CA ILE A 202 6.86 -4.24 3.70
C ILE A 202 5.60 -4.94 4.18
N VAL A 203 5.79 -6.12 4.75
CA VAL A 203 4.74 -6.89 5.43
C VAL A 203 5.16 -7.03 6.88
N CYS A 204 4.47 -6.30 7.75
CA CYS A 204 4.74 -6.20 9.17
C CYS A 204 3.66 -6.98 9.92
N LEU A 205 4.05 -8.08 10.55
CA LEU A 205 3.16 -9.04 11.20
C LEU A 205 3.33 -8.95 12.73
N GLY A 206 2.23 -9.09 13.46
CA GLY A 206 2.25 -9.14 14.92
C GLY A 206 2.59 -7.79 15.55
N TYR A 207 1.72 -6.79 15.37
CA TYR A 207 1.91 -5.48 16.00
C TYR A 207 2.03 -5.63 17.53
N ASN A 208 3.17 -5.25 18.09
CA ASN A 208 3.54 -5.48 19.48
C ASN A 208 4.33 -4.28 20.04
N PRO A 209 3.69 -3.10 20.18
CA PRO A 209 4.36 -1.92 20.70
C PRO A 209 4.76 -2.08 22.18
N PRO A 210 5.75 -1.30 22.67
CA PRO A 210 6.11 -1.28 24.08
C PRO A 210 4.91 -0.98 24.99
N SER A 211 4.76 -1.77 26.06
CA SER A 211 3.59 -1.68 26.96
C SER A 211 3.40 -0.32 27.65
N ASN A 212 4.49 0.43 27.82
CA ASN A 212 4.51 1.77 28.42
C ASN A 212 4.41 2.90 27.39
N TRP A 213 4.21 2.59 26.11
CA TRP A 213 4.06 3.58 25.04
C TRP A 213 2.61 3.70 24.61
N THR A 214 2.08 4.93 24.66
CA THR A 214 0.75 5.26 24.15
C THR A 214 0.88 6.23 22.98
N PRO A 215 0.70 5.78 21.73
CA PRO A 215 0.82 6.65 20.57
C PRO A 215 -0.31 7.66 20.54
N LYS A 216 0.03 8.92 20.28
CA LYS A 216 -0.92 10.02 20.12
C LYS A 216 -0.52 10.85 18.90
N LEU A 217 -1.40 10.88 17.91
CA LEU A 217 -1.20 11.68 16.71
C LEU A 217 -1.44 13.17 17.03
N ASP A 218 -0.42 14.00 16.82
CA ASP A 218 -0.46 15.45 16.99
C ASP A 218 0.23 16.11 15.78
N VAL A 219 -0.36 17.18 15.26
CA VAL A 219 0.17 17.91 14.08
C VAL A 219 1.46 18.65 14.41
N ASN A 220 1.67 19.01 15.68
CA ASN A 220 2.84 19.77 16.11
C ASN A 220 4.01 18.88 16.53
N THR A 221 3.84 17.55 16.49
CA THR A 221 4.87 16.59 16.88
C THR A 221 5.55 16.05 15.63
N SER A 222 6.88 16.17 15.59
CA SER A 222 7.68 15.57 14.54
C SER A 222 7.59 14.03 14.56
N VAL A 223 7.97 13.40 13.44
CA VAL A 223 8.04 11.93 13.37
C VAL A 223 8.96 11.37 14.45
N ASP A 224 10.11 12.02 14.67
CA ASP A 224 11.11 11.58 15.65
C ASP A 224 10.61 11.68 17.10
N GLU A 225 9.90 12.76 17.43
CA GLU A 225 9.30 12.93 18.76
C GLU A 225 8.16 11.93 19.00
N PHE A 226 7.34 11.64 17.99
CA PHE A 226 6.25 10.66 18.10
C PHE A 226 6.79 9.27 18.49
N PHE A 227 7.95 8.92 17.95
CA PHE A 227 8.57 7.60 18.10
C PHE A 227 9.62 7.51 19.22
N GLN A 228 9.89 8.61 19.93
CA GLN A 228 10.88 8.67 21.01
C GLN A 228 10.66 7.62 22.10
N GLY A 229 9.40 7.35 22.46
CA GLY A 229 9.02 6.36 23.47
C GLY A 229 9.17 4.89 23.04
N CYS A 230 9.45 4.62 21.77
CA CYS A 230 9.63 3.28 21.22
C CYS A 230 11.11 2.86 21.07
N PHE A 231 12.04 3.62 21.65
CA PHE A 231 13.49 3.43 21.44
C PHE A 231 13.94 3.53 19.96
N LEU A 232 13.10 4.11 19.09
CA LEU A 232 13.43 4.28 17.68
C LEU A 232 14.61 5.22 17.44
N ASN A 233 14.91 6.07 18.44
CA ASN A 233 16.03 7.01 18.41
C ASN A 233 17.33 6.45 19.06
N LYS A 234 17.39 5.15 19.43
CA LYS A 234 18.61 4.52 19.97
C LYS A 234 19.59 4.04 18.88
N LEU A 235 19.69 4.75 17.76
CA LEU A 235 20.77 4.57 16.79
C LEU A 235 21.63 5.83 16.73
N CYS A 236 22.06 6.34 17.89
CA CYS A 236 23.24 7.20 17.95
C CYS A 236 24.48 6.33 17.76
N ILE A 237 25.29 6.63 16.73
CA ILE A 237 26.59 5.97 16.48
C ILE A 237 27.45 5.91 17.76
N SER A 238 27.36 6.93 18.61
CA SER A 238 28.10 7.04 19.87
C SER A 238 27.73 6.01 20.94
N ASP A 239 26.49 5.50 20.95
CA ASP A 239 25.99 4.72 22.09
C ASP A 239 26.28 3.22 21.96
N LYS A 240 26.66 2.76 20.75
CA LYS A 240 27.05 1.37 20.48
C LYS A 240 28.52 1.17 20.11
N LEU A 241 29.34 2.21 19.92
CA LEU A 241 30.72 2.02 19.45
C LEU A 241 31.61 1.21 20.42
N SER A 242 31.30 1.15 21.72
CA SER A 242 32.03 0.30 22.66
C SER A 242 31.57 -1.17 22.66
N HIS A 243 30.40 -1.48 22.09
CA HIS A 243 29.79 -2.82 22.05
C HIS A 243 29.12 -3.10 20.69
N TRP A 244 29.75 -2.69 19.60
CA TRP A 244 29.28 -2.99 18.25
C TRP A 244 29.55 -4.47 17.99
N ASN A 245 28.50 -5.29 18.03
CA ASN A 245 28.56 -6.69 17.63
C ASN A 245 28.01 -6.78 16.20
N GLU A 246 28.84 -7.16 15.23
CA GLU A 246 28.45 -7.28 13.80
C GLU A 246 27.25 -8.22 13.59
N GLU A 247 26.97 -9.09 14.57
CA GLU A 247 25.91 -10.11 14.54
C GLU A 247 24.48 -9.58 14.79
N GLU A 248 24.28 -8.33 15.20
CA GLU A 248 22.94 -7.76 15.46
C GLU A 248 22.25 -7.12 14.24
N ARG A 249 22.83 -7.21 13.03
CA ARG A 249 22.18 -6.68 11.83
C ARG A 249 20.96 -7.53 11.47
N ASN A 250 19.78 -7.13 11.93
CA ASN A 250 18.53 -7.76 11.56
C ASN A 250 18.14 -7.33 10.14
N ILE A 251 18.48 -8.16 9.16
CA ILE A 251 18.11 -7.95 7.75
C ILE A 251 16.70 -8.51 7.56
N ALA A 252 15.76 -7.66 7.16
CA ALA A 252 14.42 -8.11 6.81
C ALA A 252 14.49 -9.16 5.69
N GLU A 253 13.80 -10.28 5.91
CA GLU A 253 13.67 -11.37 4.92
C GLU A 253 13.15 -10.79 3.60
N PHE A 254 13.72 -11.20 2.47
CA PHE A 254 13.21 -10.83 1.15
C PHE A 254 12.42 -11.98 0.53
N MET A 255 11.18 -11.70 0.14
CA MET A 255 10.25 -12.68 -0.42
C MET A 255 9.74 -12.24 -1.80
N ALA A 256 9.94 -13.09 -2.81
CA ALA A 256 9.28 -12.92 -4.11
C ALA A 256 7.88 -13.54 -4.04
N CYS A 257 6.84 -12.78 -4.38
CA CYS A 257 5.45 -13.23 -4.25
C CYS A 257 4.81 -13.51 -5.62
N GLY A 258 3.96 -14.54 -5.68
CA GLY A 258 3.25 -14.97 -6.89
C GLY A 258 3.92 -16.16 -7.58
N SER A 259 3.09 -16.96 -8.25
CA SER A 259 3.51 -18.25 -8.83
C SER A 259 4.59 -18.13 -9.91
N LEU A 260 5.44 -19.15 -10.05
CA LEU A 260 6.42 -19.26 -11.13
C LEU A 260 5.80 -19.28 -12.53
N GLN A 261 4.54 -19.71 -12.64
CA GLN A 261 3.74 -19.73 -13.86
C GLN A 261 3.05 -18.38 -14.14
N SER A 262 3.17 -17.40 -13.24
CA SER A 262 2.61 -16.07 -13.43
C SER A 262 3.33 -15.29 -14.53
N PHE A 263 2.61 -14.37 -15.16
CA PHE A 263 3.18 -13.48 -16.16
C PHE A 263 4.27 -12.57 -15.57
N ASP A 264 5.29 -12.32 -16.37
CA ASP A 264 6.29 -11.30 -16.10
C ASP A 264 5.70 -9.93 -16.41
N SER A 265 5.74 -9.07 -15.40
CA SER A 265 5.27 -7.68 -15.46
C SER A 265 6.04 -6.78 -16.43
N ASP A 266 7.27 -7.14 -16.80
CA ASP A 266 8.12 -6.39 -17.73
C ASP A 266 8.13 -6.98 -19.14
N ALA A 267 7.69 -8.23 -19.31
CA ALA A 267 7.62 -8.88 -20.60
C ALA A 267 6.46 -8.38 -21.48
N THR A 268 6.66 -8.47 -22.80
CA THR A 268 5.61 -8.28 -23.80
C THR A 268 5.25 -9.63 -24.40
N TYR A 269 3.97 -9.99 -24.35
CA TYR A 269 3.46 -11.23 -24.91
C TYR A 269 2.71 -10.94 -26.21
N HIS A 270 3.21 -11.49 -27.32
CA HIS A 270 2.63 -11.29 -28.66
C HIS A 270 1.56 -12.34 -28.98
N ASP A 271 1.81 -13.60 -28.60
CA ASP A 271 0.94 -14.74 -28.89
C ASP A 271 0.48 -15.38 -27.57
N LEU A 272 -0.65 -14.93 -27.04
CA LEU A 272 -1.25 -15.53 -25.86
C LEU A 272 -2.09 -16.74 -26.27
N PRO A 273 -1.93 -17.90 -25.60
CA PRO A 273 -2.78 -19.04 -25.86
C PRO A 273 -4.26 -18.69 -25.66
N SER A 274 -5.15 -19.26 -26.46
CA SER A 274 -6.59 -18.96 -26.51
C SER A 274 -7.29 -19.07 -25.13
N SER A 275 -6.74 -19.87 -24.22
CA SER A 275 -7.20 -20.02 -22.83
C SER A 275 -6.92 -18.82 -21.92
N VAL A 276 -5.94 -17.98 -22.29
CA VAL A 276 -5.57 -16.73 -21.61
C VAL A 276 -6.07 -15.52 -22.41
N ALA A 277 -6.10 -15.64 -23.74
CA ALA A 277 -6.61 -14.66 -24.67
C ALA A 277 -8.14 -14.69 -24.78
N GLY A 278 -8.84 -14.68 -23.64
CA GLY A 278 -10.29 -14.47 -23.61
C GLY A 278 -10.66 -13.36 -24.60
N THR A 279 -11.68 -13.62 -25.45
CA THR A 279 -12.11 -12.81 -26.60
C THR A 279 -11.48 -11.43 -26.63
N SER A 280 -10.51 -11.26 -27.54
CA SER A 280 -9.48 -10.20 -27.60
C SER A 280 -9.99 -8.76 -27.72
N SER A 281 -10.83 -8.30 -26.80
CA SER A 281 -11.26 -6.92 -26.68
C SER A 281 -10.65 -6.35 -25.42
N SER A 282 -9.67 -5.45 -25.59
CA SER A 282 -9.22 -4.57 -24.50
C SER A 282 -10.44 -3.83 -23.96
N LEU A 283 -10.91 -4.21 -22.78
CA LEU A 283 -12.01 -3.54 -22.12
C LEU A 283 -11.60 -2.13 -21.67
N ASP A 284 -12.57 -1.25 -21.45
CA ASP A 284 -12.31 0.05 -20.84
C ASP A 284 -11.98 -0.07 -19.35
N PRO A 285 -11.26 0.89 -18.75
CA PRO A 285 -11.07 0.90 -17.31
C PRO A 285 -12.42 0.88 -16.59
N VAL A 286 -12.56 -0.02 -15.62
CA VAL A 286 -13.78 -0.18 -14.81
C VAL A 286 -14.23 1.13 -14.19
N GLN A 287 -13.26 1.96 -13.78
CA GLN A 287 -13.48 3.35 -13.44
C GLN A 287 -12.18 4.14 -13.64
N SER A 288 -12.26 5.24 -14.39
CA SER A 288 -11.11 6.13 -14.56
C SER A 288 -10.86 6.97 -13.30
N PRO A 289 -9.60 7.40 -13.03
CA PRO A 289 -9.34 8.37 -11.97
C PRO A 289 -10.20 9.62 -12.15
N THR A 290 -10.87 10.05 -11.07
CA THR A 290 -11.71 11.25 -11.03
C THR A 290 -10.89 12.54 -11.19
N ASN A 291 -9.63 12.52 -10.71
CA ASN A 291 -8.68 13.61 -10.84
C ASN A 291 -7.28 13.07 -11.23
N PRO A 292 -7.04 12.77 -12.52
CA PRO A 292 -5.75 12.22 -12.93
C PRO A 292 -4.62 13.25 -12.74
N PRO A 293 -3.37 12.84 -12.43
CA PRO A 293 -2.24 13.76 -12.26
C PRO A 293 -2.01 14.69 -13.45
N TYR A 294 -2.34 14.21 -14.66
CA TYR A 294 -2.23 14.94 -15.92
C TYR A 294 -3.50 15.71 -16.31
N LYS A 295 -4.46 15.92 -15.39
CA LYS A 295 -5.70 16.67 -15.67
C LYS A 295 -5.42 18.06 -16.23
N LYS A 296 -4.52 18.81 -15.59
CA LYS A 296 -4.10 20.15 -16.07
C LYS A 296 -3.49 20.09 -17.46
N ALA A 297 -2.65 19.08 -17.74
CA ALA A 297 -2.08 18.90 -19.08
C ALA A 297 -3.16 18.56 -20.13
N LEU A 298 -4.17 17.77 -19.78
CA LEU A 298 -5.31 17.49 -20.66
C LEU A 298 -6.17 18.74 -20.90
N GLU A 299 -6.40 19.55 -19.87
CA GLU A 299 -7.13 20.81 -19.98
C GLU A 299 -6.37 21.82 -20.85
N LEU A 300 -5.05 21.96 -20.65
CA LEU A 300 -4.18 22.78 -21.49
C LEU A 300 -4.16 22.29 -22.93
N LYS A 301 -4.12 20.97 -23.14
CA LYS A 301 -4.21 20.38 -24.48
C LYS A 301 -5.57 20.63 -25.14
N ARG A 302 -6.68 20.46 -24.40
CA ARG A 302 -8.04 20.75 -24.89
C ARG A 302 -8.25 22.23 -25.21
N SER A 303 -7.63 23.11 -24.44
CA SER A 303 -7.67 24.56 -24.66
C SER A 303 -6.64 25.07 -25.66
N GLY A 304 -5.90 24.19 -26.35
CA GLY A 304 -4.89 24.56 -27.35
C GLY A 304 -3.62 25.21 -26.77
N LYS A 305 -3.49 25.28 -25.44
CA LYS A 305 -2.36 25.89 -24.73
C LYS A 305 -1.16 24.95 -24.53
N LEU A 306 -1.28 23.70 -24.98
CA LEU A 306 -0.21 22.70 -24.96
C LEU A 306 0.03 22.19 -26.39
N THR A 307 0.76 22.98 -27.19
CA THR A 307 1.23 22.55 -28.52
C THR A 307 2.52 21.75 -28.36
N ARG A 308 2.62 20.61 -29.06
CA ARG A 308 3.94 19.99 -29.26
C ARG A 308 4.78 21.00 -30.05
N SER A 309 5.83 21.54 -29.43
CA SER A 309 6.92 22.12 -30.22
C SER A 309 7.41 21.02 -31.15
N VAL A 310 7.32 21.27 -32.45
CA VAL A 310 7.83 20.37 -33.50
C VAL A 310 9.35 20.34 -33.41
#